data_AF-A0A5N7JVK9-F1
#
_entry.id   AF-A0A5N7JVK9-F1
#
_cell.length_a   1.000
_cell.length_b   1.000
_cell.length_c   1.000
_cell.angle_alpha   90.00
_cell.angle_beta   90.00
_cell.angle_gamma   90.00
#
_symmetry.space_group_name_H-M   'P 1'
#
loop_
_entity.id
_entity.type
_entity.pdbx_description
1 polymer ?
#
loop_
_entity_poly.entity_id
_entity_poly.type
_entity_poly.pdbx_seq_one_letter_code
_entity_poly.pdbx_strand_id
1 'polypeptide(L)'
;PFIGLFGTVWGIMEALQSIGASGSASLETVAGPIGHALIATGVGIAVAVPAVLIYNFFLRRLKLASANMDDFAHDFDALAQRSDFAIDRQAISAKRSPVREAS
;
A
#
# COMPACT_ATOMS: atom_id res chain seq x y z
N PRO A 1 -5.08 -10.45 7.76
CA PRO A 1 -4.55 -11.51 8.66
C PRO A 1 -4.44 -11.08 10.13
N PHE A 2 -3.75 -9.96 10.44
CA PHE A 2 -3.51 -9.55 11.83
C PHE A 2 -4.78 -9.30 12.65
N ILE A 3 -5.85 -8.79 12.03
CA ILE A 3 -7.17 -8.66 12.68
C ILE A 3 -7.74 -10.01 13.14
N GLY A 4 -7.54 -11.08 12.36
CA GLY A 4 -7.96 -12.43 12.75
C GLY A 4 -7.12 -13.01 13.89
N LEU A 5 -5.81 -12.78 13.86
CA LEU A 5 -4.90 -13.14 14.96
C LEU A 5 -5.28 -12.40 16.24
N PHE A 6 -5.57 -11.10 16.16
CA PHE A 6 -6.05 -10.33 17.30
C PHE A 6 -7.33 -10.93 17.90
N GLY A 7 -8.31 -11.30 17.06
CA GLY A 7 -9.52 -11.97 17.51
C GLY A 7 -9.26 -13.30 18.22
N THR A 8 -8.24 -14.06 17.80
CA THR A 8 -7.85 -15.28 18.53
C THR A 8 -7.28 -15.00 19.90
N VAL A 9 -6.42 -13.98 20.03
CA VAL A 9 -5.81 -13.60 21.30
C VAL A 9 -6.90 -13.13 22.26
N TRP A 10 -7.85 -12.33 21.77
CA TRP A 10 -8.97 -11.86 22.57
C TRP A 10 -9.87 -13.01 23.06
N GLY A 11 -10.27 -13.93 22.18
CA GLY A 11 -11.12 -15.06 22.57
C GLY A 11 -10.43 -16.02 23.56
N ILE A 12 -9.12 -16.23 23.41
CA ILE A 12 -8.35 -17.02 24.39
C ILE A 12 -8.24 -16.28 25.73
N MET A 13 -8.02 -14.97 25.71
CA MET A 13 -7.99 -14.15 26.94
C MET A 13 -9.32 -14.21 27.68
N GLU A 14 -10.45 -14.15 26.98
CA GLU A 14 -11.79 -14.25 27.56
C GLU A 14 -12.03 -15.64 28.19
N ALA A 15 -11.62 -16.72 27.51
CA ALA A 15 -11.65 -18.07 28.09
C ALA A 15 -10.82 -18.17 29.39
N LEU A 16 -9.60 -17.62 29.40
CA LEU A 16 -8.73 -17.66 30.56
C LEU A 16 -9.26 -16.82 31.72
N GLN A 17 -9.88 -15.67 31.45
CA GLN A 17 -10.56 -14.87 32.48
C GLN A 17 -11.74 -15.64 33.10
N SER A 18 -12.54 -16.32 32.27
CA SER A 18 -13.66 -17.14 32.76
C SER A 18 -13.17 -18.28 33.66
N ILE A 19 -12.10 -18.98 33.28
CA ILE A 19 -11.49 -20.05 34.09
C ILE A 19 -10.94 -19.50 35.41
N GLY A 20 -10.28 -18.33 35.36
CA GLY A 20 -9.73 -17.68 36.55
C GLY A 20 -10.81 -17.26 37.56
N ALA A 21 -11.99 -16.86 37.07
CA ALA A 21 -13.12 -16.48 37.91
C ALA A 21 -13.91 -17.69 38.44
N SER A 22 -14.11 -18.73 37.63
CA SER A 22 -14.86 -19.93 38.01
C SER A 22 -14.03 -20.94 38.83
N GLY A 23 -12.70 -20.82 38.79
CA GLY A 23 -11.77 -21.78 39.40
C GLY A 23 -11.79 -23.17 38.77
N SER A 24 -12.55 -23.37 37.69
CA SER A 24 -12.71 -24.65 37.02
C SER A 24 -12.67 -24.49 35.50
N ALA A 25 -11.90 -25.37 34.86
CA ALA A 25 -11.82 -25.46 33.40
C ALA A 25 -12.71 -26.61 32.93
N SER A 26 -13.96 -26.31 32.58
CA SER A 26 -14.88 -27.25 31.94
C SER A 26 -14.97 -26.98 30.43
N LEU A 27 -15.35 -27.98 29.65
CA LEU A 27 -15.50 -27.84 28.20
C LEU A 27 -16.52 -26.75 27.84
N GLU A 28 -17.62 -26.65 28.60
CA GLU A 28 -18.61 -25.58 28.46
C GLU A 28 -17.99 -24.19 28.65
N THR A 29 -17.05 -24.01 29.58
CA THR A 29 -16.41 -22.70 29.83
C THR A 29 -15.43 -22.27 28.73
N VAL A 30 -14.88 -23.20 27.94
CA VAL A 30 -13.88 -22.88 26.90
C VAL A 30 -14.40 -22.99 25.47
N ALA A 31 -15.43 -23.80 25.21
CA ALA A 31 -15.90 -24.08 23.86
C ALA A 31 -16.41 -22.83 23.13
N GLY A 32 -17.13 -21.95 23.83
CA GLY A 32 -17.68 -20.70 23.27
C GLY A 32 -16.59 -19.71 22.80
N PRO A 33 -15.73 -19.20 23.70
CA PRO A 33 -14.73 -18.21 23.33
C PRO A 33 -13.70 -18.72 22.30
N ILE A 34 -13.31 -20.00 22.37
CA ILE A 34 -12.41 -20.61 21.39
C ILE A 34 -13.07 -20.74 20.02
N GLY A 35 -14.38 -21.03 19.95
CA GLY A 35 -15.13 -21.05 18.70
C GLY A 35 -15.09 -19.68 17.98
N HIS A 36 -15.32 -18.59 18.71
CA HIS A 36 -15.21 -17.23 18.16
C HIS A 36 -13.79 -16.90 17.67
N ALA A 37 -12.76 -17.35 18.39
CA ALA A 37 -11.36 -17.21 17.97
C ALA A 37 -11.08 -17.90 16.62
N LEU A 38 -11.60 -19.11 16.40
CA LEU A 38 -11.42 -19.82 15.13
C LEU A 38 -12.09 -19.10 13.96
N ILE A 39 -13.30 -18.58 14.16
CA ILE A 39 -14.02 -17.78 13.16
C ILE A 39 -13.21 -16.52 12.80
N ALA A 40 -12.63 -15.84 13.79
CA ALA A 40 -11.79 -14.66 13.56
C ALA A 40 -10.60 -14.97 12.64
N THR A 41 -9.97 -16.13 12.80
CA THR A 41 -8.88 -16.58 11.89
C THR A 41 -9.40 -16.82 10.48
N GLY A 42 -10.52 -17.54 10.33
CA GLY A 42 -11.14 -17.81 9.04
C GLY A 42 -11.46 -16.52 8.27
N VAL A 43 -12.09 -15.56 8.93
CA VAL A 43 -12.37 -14.22 8.35
C VAL A 43 -11.08 -13.47 8.02
N GLY A 44 -10.08 -13.52 8.91
CA GLY A 44 -8.80 -12.86 8.70
C GLY A 44 -8.03 -13.35 7.47
N ILE A 45 -8.17 -14.63 7.13
CA ILE A 45 -7.62 -15.24 5.90
C ILE A 45 -8.49 -14.91 4.69
N ALA A 46 -9.81 -15.04 4.82
CA ALA A 46 -10.77 -14.77 3.76
C ALA A 46 -10.66 -13.34 3.20
N VAL A 47 -10.31 -12.36 4.05
CA VAL A 47 -10.04 -10.98 3.61
C VAL A 47 -8.61 -10.81 3.09
N ALA A 48 -7.63 -11.48 3.70
CA ALA A 48 -6.22 -11.28 3.35
C ALA A 48 -5.86 -11.79 1.95
N VAL A 49 -6.33 -12.98 1.58
CA VAL A 49 -5.95 -13.62 0.30
C VAL A 49 -6.43 -12.79 -0.90
N PRO A 50 -7.71 -12.40 -1.00
CA PRO A 50 -8.17 -11.58 -2.12
C PRO A 50 -7.48 -10.21 -2.16
N ALA A 51 -7.25 -9.57 -1.01
CA ALA A 51 -6.59 -8.27 -0.95
C ALA A 51 -5.19 -8.31 -1.58
N VAL A 52 -4.38 -9.33 -1.24
CA VAL A 52 -3.03 -9.48 -1.80
C VAL A 52 -3.05 -9.81 -3.29
N LEU A 53 -3.99 -10.66 -3.73
CA LEU A 53 -4.14 -11.00 -5.15
C LEU A 53 -4.48 -9.75 -5.99
N ILE A 54 -5.46 -8.96 -5.54
CA ILE A 54 -5.88 -7.74 -6.21
C ILE A 54 -4.74 -6.71 -6.23
N TYR A 55 -4.06 -6.51 -5.09
CA TYR A 55 -2.92 -5.62 -5.00
C TYR A 55 -1.83 -5.98 -6.02
N ASN A 56 -1.42 -7.25 -6.06
CA ASN A 56 -0.40 -7.73 -6.99
C ASN A 56 -0.84 -7.59 -8.46
N PHE A 57 -2.11 -7.84 -8.75
CA PHE A 57 -2.68 -7.65 -10.08
C PHE A 57 -2.57 -6.19 -10.56
N PHE A 58 -2.97 -5.24 -9.73
CA PHE A 58 -2.88 -3.81 -10.07
C PHE A 58 -1.43 -3.33 -10.11
N LEU A 59 -0.56 -3.79 -9.22
CA LEU A 59 0.87 -3.48 -9.25
C LEU A 59 1.52 -3.88 -10.57
N ARG A 60 1.20 -5.08 -11.08
CA ARG A 60 1.72 -5.53 -12.38
C ARG A 60 1.25 -4.63 -13.51
N ARG A 61 -0.03 -4.24 -13.51
CA ARG A 61 -0.58 -3.33 -14.52
C ARG A 61 0.03 -1.94 -14.44
N LEU A 62 0.21 -1.41 -13.24
CA LEU A 62 0.85 -0.12 -13.01
C LEU A 62 2.27 -0.11 -13.57
N LYS A 63 3.08 -1.15 -13.29
CA LYS A 63 4.44 -1.27 -13.83
C LYS A 63 4.47 -1.28 -15.35
N LEU A 64 3.54 -2.00 -16.00
CA LEU A 64 3.46 -2.02 -17.46
C LEU A 64 3.05 -0.64 -18.02
N ALA A 65 2.09 0.02 -17.38
CA ALA A 65 1.68 1.37 -17.78
C ALA A 65 2.83 2.38 -17.63
N SER A 66 3.59 2.32 -16.54
CA SER A 66 4.78 3.15 -16.34
C SER A 66 5.85 2.86 -17.39
N ALA A 67 6.14 1.60 -17.70
CA ALA A 67 7.10 1.24 -18.74
C ALA A 67 6.70 1.82 -20.11
N ASN A 68 5.41 1.71 -20.48
CA ASN A 68 4.91 2.29 -21.73
C ASN A 68 5.03 3.83 -21.75
N MET A 69 4.87 4.50 -20.60
CA MET A 69 5.06 5.95 -20.50
C MET A 69 6.53 6.33 -20.65
N ASP A 70 7.45 5.55 -20.08
CA ASP A 70 8.89 5.76 -20.24
C ASP A 70 9.32 5.54 -21.70
N ASP A 71 8.81 4.49 -22.35
CA ASP A 71 9.05 4.24 -23.78
C ASP A 71 8.54 5.41 -24.64
N PHE A 72 7.33 5.89 -24.37
CA PHE A 72 6.77 7.06 -25.06
C PHE A 72 7.61 8.32 -24.85
N ALA A 73 8.11 8.56 -23.64
CA ALA A 73 8.96 9.70 -23.33
C ALA A 73 10.30 9.63 -24.09
N HIS A 74 10.89 8.44 -24.21
CA HIS A 74 12.10 8.21 -25.01
C HIS A 74 11.87 8.45 -26.50
N ASP A 75 10.78 7.92 -27.05
CA ASP A 75 10.43 8.15 -28.45
C ASP A 75 10.17 9.64 -28.72
N PHE A 76 9.49 10.32 -27.79
CA PHE A 76 9.25 11.76 -27.88
C PHE A 76 10.55 12.57 -27.85
N ASP A 77 11.48 12.28 -26.94
CA ASP A 77 12.79 12.96 -26.87
C ASP A 77 13.61 12.72 -28.13
N ALA A 78 13.64 11.48 -28.62
CA ALA A 78 14.32 11.14 -29.87
C ALA A 78 13.73 11.87 -31.08
N LEU A 79 12.40 12.03 -31.14
CA LEU A 79 11.73 12.81 -32.17
C LEU A 79 12.06 14.30 -32.04
N ALA A 80 11.96 14.88 -30.84
CA ALA A 80 12.23 16.29 -30.59
C ALA A 80 13.66 16.68 -31.03
N GLN A 81 14.66 15.86 -30.68
CA GLN A 81 16.05 16.05 -31.09
C GLN A 81 16.23 15.97 -32.61
N ARG A 82 15.54 15.04 -33.28
CA ARG A 82 15.60 14.89 -34.76
C ARG A 82 14.93 16.05 -35.49
N SER A 83 13.88 16.64 -34.93
CA SER A 83 13.17 17.77 -35.52
C SER A 83 13.88 19.13 -35.34
N ASP A 84 15.13 19.15 -34.85
CA ASP A 84 15.89 20.36 -34.51
C ASP A 84 15.07 21.32 -33.62
N PHE A 85 14.28 20.74 -32.71
CA PHE A 85 13.44 21.48 -31.79
C PHE A 85 14.33 22.17 -30.75
N ALA A 86 14.91 23.30 -31.13
CA ALA A 86 15.58 24.21 -30.23
C ALA A 86 14.51 24.88 -29.37
N ILE A 87 14.39 24.46 -28.10
CA ILE A 87 13.78 25.32 -27.08
C ILE A 87 14.66 26.57 -27.05
N ASP A 88 14.19 27.66 -27.67
CA ASP A 88 14.89 28.94 -27.61
C ASP A 88 14.91 29.43 -26.16
N ARG A 89 16.00 29.13 -25.47
CA ARG A 89 16.26 29.53 -24.08
C ARG A 89 16.60 31.01 -23.96
N GLN A 90 16.64 31.78 -25.06
CA GLN A 90 17.09 33.17 -25.04
C GLN A 90 16.12 34.14 -24.37
N ALA A 91 14.81 33.84 -24.32
CA ALA A 91 13.82 34.79 -23.81
C ALA A 91 13.90 35.08 -22.29
N ILE A 92 14.50 34.17 -21.48
CA ILE A 92 14.53 34.34 -20.01
C ILE A 92 15.86 34.96 -19.53
N SER A 93 16.96 34.82 -20.27
CA SER A 93 18.26 35.40 -19.91
C SER A 93 18.37 36.89 -20.28
N ALA A 94 17.69 37.33 -21.36
CA ALA A 94 17.83 38.69 -21.89
C ALA A 94 17.21 39.80 -21.03
N LYS A 95 16.48 39.48 -19.95
CA LYS A 95 15.85 40.47 -19.06
C LYS A 95 16.56 40.65 -17.70
N ARG A 96 17.82 40.24 -17.57
CA ARG A 96 18.70 40.73 -16.51
C ARG A 96 19.58 41.85 -17.06
N SER A 97 19.02 43.05 -17.11
CA SER A 97 19.82 44.27 -17.27
C SER A 97 20.86 44.33 -16.15
N PRO A 98 22.12 44.69 -16.45
CA PRO A 98 23.10 44.96 -15.40
C PRO A 98 22.59 46.17 -14.62
N VAL A 99 22.37 45.98 -13.31
CA VAL A 99 22.21 47.10 -12.39
C VAL A 99 23.52 47.89 -12.48
N ARG A 100 23.39 49.03 -13.14
CA ARG A 100 24.43 50.00 -13.46
C ARG A 100 25.14 50.39 -12.16
N GLU A 101 26.41 50.01 -12.03
CA GLU A 101 27.36 50.69 -11.16
C GLU A 101 27.39 52.16 -11.58
N ALA A 102 26.72 53.01 -10.82
CA ALA A 102 26.84 54.46 -10.89
C ALA A 102 26.41 55.05 -9.55
N SER A 103 27.41 55.25 -8.67
CA SER A 103 27.70 56.49 -7.93
C SER A 103 28.58 56.21 -6.73
#